data_AF-A0A1C3XBY6-F1
#
_entry.id   AF-A0A1C3XBY6-F1
#
_cell.length_a   1.000
_cell.length_b   1.000
_cell.length_c   1.000
_cell.angle_alpha   90.00
_cell.angle_beta   90.00
_cell.angle_gamma   90.00
#
_symmetry.space_group_name_H-M   'P 1'
#
loop_
_entity.id
_entity.type
_entity.pdbx_description
1 polymer ?
#
loop_
_entity_poly.entity_id
_entity_poly.type
_entity_poly.pdbx_seq_one_letter_code
_entity_poly.pdbx_strand_id
1 'polypeptide(L)'
;MPPAVAAGYFVAETAPVWGPALVNAATWIGGGILLAAGLSSDTPNADTQASAQTKADTATCATGNCPPEDKCKFDKYNKLKCGENQQKHHIIADYVIRAGKRLDDSLRLPNAPSLDDGPSICLDDTEHNSVHRQMDAAVKNLGPDATLGQVKDIAMAAIKKVKPECEGKMDDLKSQVDKAFEKMGDDAPVRHQKSPLPNQNQIDRLFGRGIGDGLE
;
A
#
# COMPACT_ATOMS: atom_id res chain seq x y z
N MET A 1 17.06 7.70 -62.75
CA MET A 1 16.04 7.95 -61.71
C MET A 1 16.49 7.24 -60.44
N PRO A 2 17.07 7.96 -59.45
CA PRO A 2 17.38 7.40 -58.14
C PRO A 2 16.22 7.62 -57.16
N PRO A 3 15.94 6.70 -56.21
CA PRO A 3 15.06 7.02 -55.11
C PRO A 3 15.79 7.82 -54.03
N ALA A 4 15.07 8.79 -53.49
CA ALA A 4 15.45 9.70 -52.43
C ALA A 4 15.64 8.99 -51.09
N VAL A 5 16.65 9.41 -50.31
CA VAL A 5 16.78 9.12 -48.88
C VAL A 5 16.39 10.39 -48.14
N ALA A 6 15.27 10.33 -47.43
CA ALA A 6 14.77 11.40 -46.58
C ALA A 6 15.48 11.39 -45.22
N ALA A 7 15.76 12.59 -44.72
CA ALA A 7 16.33 12.89 -43.41
C ALA A 7 15.36 12.56 -42.26
N GLY A 8 15.91 12.19 -41.10
CA GLY A 8 15.20 12.11 -39.83
C GLY A 8 16.16 12.28 -38.66
N TYR A 9 16.02 13.38 -37.95
CA TYR A 9 16.85 13.82 -36.82
C TYR A 9 16.71 12.86 -35.62
N PHE A 10 17.83 12.52 -34.98
CA PHE A 10 17.86 11.92 -33.66
C PHE A 10 17.72 13.02 -32.60
N VAL A 11 16.63 13.00 -31.82
CA VAL A 11 16.56 13.68 -30.52
C VAL A 11 16.91 12.63 -29.48
N ALA A 12 18.09 12.79 -28.85
CA ALA A 12 18.46 12.01 -27.68
C ALA A 12 17.76 12.62 -26.46
N GLU A 13 16.79 11.91 -25.89
CA GLU A 13 16.27 12.23 -24.56
C GLU A 13 17.27 11.76 -23.50
N THR A 14 17.75 12.72 -22.71
CA THR A 14 18.63 12.53 -21.58
C THR A 14 17.86 11.95 -20.38
N ALA A 15 18.29 10.79 -19.89
CA ALA A 15 17.83 10.25 -18.61
C ALA A 15 18.37 11.08 -17.42
N PRO A 16 17.58 11.33 -16.36
CA PRO A 16 18.10 11.99 -15.17
C PRO A 16 18.90 11.02 -14.28
N VAL A 17 20.12 11.46 -13.98
CA VAL A 17 21.08 10.90 -13.03
C VAL A 17 20.56 11.09 -11.60
N TRP A 18 20.44 10.01 -10.84
CA TRP A 18 20.18 10.06 -9.40
C TRP A 18 21.50 10.22 -8.65
N GLY A 19 21.74 11.40 -8.08
CA GLY A 19 22.81 11.66 -7.12
C GLY A 19 22.29 11.59 -5.66
N PRO A 20 23.15 11.34 -4.66
CA PRO A 20 22.74 11.18 -3.27
C PRO A 20 22.62 12.55 -2.58
N ALA A 21 21.53 12.76 -1.82
CA ALA A 21 21.38 13.93 -0.96
C ALA A 21 21.62 13.57 0.50
N LEU A 22 22.44 14.41 1.11
CA LEU A 22 23.00 14.36 2.45
C LEU A 22 21.97 14.68 3.55
N VAL A 23 22.28 14.11 4.72
CA VAL A 23 21.88 14.47 6.09
C VAL A 23 21.63 15.96 6.34
N ASN A 24 20.61 16.25 7.17
CA ASN A 24 20.64 17.37 8.10
C ASN A 24 19.97 16.98 9.43
N ALA A 25 20.79 16.93 10.48
CA ALA A 25 20.36 16.97 11.87
C ALA A 25 20.17 18.43 12.27
N ALA A 26 19.06 18.74 12.95
CA ALA A 26 18.89 20.02 13.63
C ALA A 26 18.37 19.79 15.05
N THR A 27 19.30 19.96 15.97
CA THR A 27 19.15 20.13 17.41
C THR A 27 18.28 21.35 17.72
N TRP A 28 17.30 21.24 18.64
CA TRP A 28 16.87 22.38 19.45
C TRP A 28 16.63 21.95 20.90
N ILE A 29 17.19 22.80 21.76
CA ILE A 29 17.41 22.68 23.20
C ILE A 29 16.26 23.38 23.94
N GLY A 30 15.92 22.87 25.12
CA GLY A 30 15.64 23.73 26.27
C GLY A 30 14.18 23.81 26.71
N GLY A 31 13.91 23.25 27.89
CA GLY A 31 12.64 23.43 28.57
C GLY A 31 12.58 22.68 29.90
N GLY A 32 13.56 22.90 30.77
CA GLY A 32 13.45 22.49 32.17
C GLY A 32 12.59 23.47 32.94
N ILE A 33 11.49 22.99 33.52
CA ILE A 33 10.87 23.57 34.73
C ILE A 33 10.59 22.40 35.67
N LEU A 34 11.14 22.51 36.87
CA LEU A 34 10.97 21.61 38.02
C LEU A 34 9.80 22.08 38.91
N LEU A 35 9.26 21.10 39.65
CA LEU A 35 8.51 21.15 40.92
C LEU A 35 7.00 21.43 40.88
N ALA A 36 6.21 20.39 41.16
CA ALA A 36 5.68 20.16 42.51
C ALA A 36 5.07 18.75 42.65
N ALA A 37 5.36 18.10 43.78
CA ALA A 37 4.81 16.82 44.16
C ALA A 37 3.32 16.92 44.51
N GLY A 38 2.53 15.98 43.99
CA GLY A 38 1.16 15.71 44.38
C GLY A 38 0.85 14.25 44.05
N LEU A 39 0.84 13.41 45.08
CA LEU A 39 0.38 12.03 45.03
C LEU A 39 -1.08 11.98 44.57
N SER A 40 -1.36 11.31 43.46
CA SER A 40 -2.59 10.55 43.30
C SER A 40 -2.38 9.48 42.23
N SER A 41 -2.50 8.23 42.67
CA SER A 41 -2.71 7.05 41.84
C SER A 41 -3.87 7.28 40.87
N ASP A 42 -3.62 7.06 39.57
CA ASP A 42 -4.54 6.42 38.62
C ASP A 42 -3.95 6.59 37.21
N THR A 43 -3.22 5.59 36.74
CA THR A 43 -2.88 5.45 35.32
C THR A 43 -4.19 5.31 34.54
N PRO A 44 -4.58 6.25 33.65
CA PRO A 44 -5.76 6.04 32.82
C PRO A 44 -5.44 4.96 31.79
N ASN A 45 -6.19 3.86 31.86
CA ASN A 45 -6.19 2.81 30.85
C ASN A 45 -6.34 3.42 29.45
N ALA A 46 -5.52 2.96 28.50
CA ALA A 46 -5.58 3.37 27.09
C ALA A 46 -6.98 3.16 26.48
N ASP A 47 -7.78 2.25 27.04
CA ASP A 47 -9.17 1.99 26.64
C ASP A 47 -10.15 3.13 27.02
N THR A 48 -9.86 3.89 28.08
CA THR A 48 -10.70 5.02 28.50
C THR A 48 -10.50 6.23 27.59
N GLN A 49 -9.28 6.44 27.06
CA GLN A 49 -9.02 7.49 26.07
C GLN A 49 -9.63 7.18 24.71
N ALA A 50 -9.60 5.93 24.25
CA ALA A 50 -10.27 5.51 23.02
C ALA A 50 -11.80 5.70 23.09
N SER A 51 -12.40 5.45 24.26
CA SER A 51 -13.84 5.58 24.48
C SER A 51 -14.29 7.04 24.63
N ALA A 52 -13.46 7.90 25.23
CA ALA A 52 -13.74 9.33 25.35
C ALA A 52 -13.59 10.07 24.01
N GLN A 53 -12.63 9.65 23.17
CA GLN A 53 -12.40 10.24 21.85
C GLN A 53 -13.55 9.90 20.88
N THR A 54 -14.04 8.66 20.90
CA THR A 54 -15.19 8.24 20.08
C THR A 54 -16.49 8.99 20.43
N LYS A 55 -16.68 9.36 21.71
CA LYS A 55 -17.87 10.11 22.17
C LYS A 55 -17.79 11.61 21.85
N ALA A 56 -16.59 12.19 21.86
CA ALA A 56 -16.36 13.58 21.45
C ALA A 56 -16.56 13.77 19.93
N ASP A 57 -16.14 12.81 19.12
CA ASP A 57 -16.25 12.90 17.65
C ASP A 57 -17.71 12.84 17.16
N THR A 58 -18.58 12.12 17.87
CA THR A 58 -20.00 11.99 17.49
C THR A 58 -20.83 13.22 17.92
N ALA A 59 -20.46 13.90 19.01
CA ALA A 59 -21.19 15.07 19.52
C ALA A 59 -20.85 16.37 18.77
N THR A 60 -19.67 16.46 18.16
CA THR A 60 -19.18 17.71 17.55
C THR A 60 -19.76 17.97 16.15
N CYS A 61 -20.19 16.92 15.43
CA CYS A 61 -20.79 17.09 14.10
C CYS A 61 -22.21 17.69 14.09
N ALA A 62 -22.86 17.84 15.25
CA ALA A 62 -24.14 18.55 15.34
C ALA A 62 -24.01 20.08 15.20
N THR A 63 -22.79 20.63 15.22
CA THR A 63 -22.53 22.09 15.22
C THR A 63 -21.78 22.61 14.00
N GLY A 64 -21.60 21.80 12.95
CA GLY A 64 -21.05 22.24 11.66
C GLY A 64 -19.52 22.34 11.58
N ASN A 65 -18.78 22.09 12.67
CA ASN A 65 -17.32 22.02 12.69
C ASN A 65 -16.84 20.56 12.78
N CYS A 66 -17.19 19.73 11.79
CA CYS A 66 -16.53 18.43 11.67
C CYS A 66 -15.07 18.68 11.20
N PRO A 67 -14.05 18.04 11.80
CA PRO A 67 -12.71 18.04 11.22
C PRO A 67 -12.81 17.50 9.78
N PRO A 68 -12.05 18.09 8.82
CA PRO A 68 -12.08 17.63 7.44
C PRO A 68 -11.78 16.14 7.39
N GLU A 69 -12.55 15.38 6.60
CA GLU A 69 -12.30 13.95 6.45
C GLU A 69 -10.84 13.72 6.04
N ASP A 70 -10.16 12.82 6.75
CA ASP A 70 -8.78 12.47 6.46
C ASP A 70 -8.72 11.79 5.09
N LYS A 71 -8.43 12.59 4.05
CA LYS A 71 -8.29 12.15 2.65
C LYS A 71 -7.22 11.07 2.46
N CYS A 72 -6.38 10.87 3.48
CA CYS A 72 -5.25 9.96 3.51
C CYS A 72 -5.45 8.86 4.56
N LYS A 73 -6.68 8.36 4.71
CA LYS A 73 -7.00 7.29 5.65
C LYS A 73 -6.63 5.92 5.07
N PHE A 74 -5.87 5.16 5.84
CA PHE A 74 -5.49 3.78 5.55
C PHE A 74 -5.55 2.93 6.82
N ASP A 75 -5.96 1.68 6.64
CA ASP A 75 -6.08 0.65 7.69
C ASP A 75 -6.26 -0.71 7.00
N LYS A 76 -6.44 -1.78 7.77
CA LYS A 76 -6.97 -3.05 7.29
C LYS A 76 -8.33 -2.87 6.64
N TYR A 77 -8.60 -3.66 5.60
CA TYR A 77 -9.84 -3.55 4.81
C TYR A 77 -11.12 -3.60 5.66
N ASN A 78 -11.22 -4.54 6.60
CA ASN A 78 -12.40 -4.68 7.45
C ASN A 78 -12.62 -3.50 8.42
N LYS A 79 -11.56 -2.80 8.81
CA LYS A 79 -11.60 -1.65 9.74
C LYS A 79 -11.70 -0.31 9.04
N LEU A 80 -11.21 -0.23 7.80
CA LEU A 80 -11.24 0.99 7.02
C LEU A 80 -12.69 1.44 6.80
N LYS A 81 -12.95 2.73 6.98
CA LYS A 81 -14.23 3.36 6.62
C LYS A 81 -13.91 4.58 5.78
N CYS A 82 -14.42 4.60 4.55
CA CYS A 82 -14.19 5.66 3.59
C CYS A 82 -15.38 6.61 3.55
N GLY A 83 -15.12 7.85 3.14
CA GLY A 83 -16.12 8.90 2.99
C GLY A 83 -17.08 8.64 1.83
N GLU A 84 -18.02 9.55 1.64
CA GLU A 84 -18.93 9.52 0.50
C GLU A 84 -18.14 9.56 -0.83
N ASN A 85 -18.53 8.73 -1.79
CA ASN A 85 -17.88 8.57 -3.10
C ASN A 85 -16.45 8.02 -3.08
N GLN A 86 -16.02 7.41 -1.96
CA GLN A 86 -14.74 6.71 -1.87
C GLN A 86 -14.94 5.21 -1.68
N GLN A 87 -14.03 4.44 -2.26
CA GLN A 87 -13.97 2.99 -2.16
C GLN A 87 -12.71 2.56 -1.42
N LYS A 88 -12.82 1.45 -0.67
CA LYS A 88 -11.66 0.78 -0.10
C LYS A 88 -10.86 0.14 -1.23
N HIS A 89 -9.60 0.48 -1.36
CA HIS A 89 -8.68 -0.14 -2.30
C HIS A 89 -7.58 -0.86 -1.53
N HIS A 90 -7.37 -2.15 -1.82
CA HIS A 90 -6.19 -2.84 -1.31
C HIS A 90 -4.94 -2.27 -1.95
N ILE A 91 -3.98 -1.86 -1.11
CA ILE A 91 -2.73 -1.27 -1.57
C ILE A 91 -1.96 -2.27 -2.44
N ILE A 92 -1.83 -3.50 -1.96
CA ILE A 92 -1.32 -4.60 -2.78
C ILE A 92 -2.53 -5.27 -3.42
N ALA A 93 -2.58 -5.22 -4.75
CA ALA A 93 -3.68 -5.81 -5.48
C ALA A 93 -3.79 -7.30 -5.16
N ASP A 94 -4.98 -7.69 -4.74
CA ASP A 94 -5.25 -8.98 -4.12
C ASP A 94 -5.06 -10.18 -5.08
N TYR A 95 -5.00 -9.96 -6.40
CA TYR A 95 -4.62 -11.01 -7.36
C TYR A 95 -3.12 -11.33 -7.33
N VAL A 96 -2.26 -10.40 -6.89
CA VAL A 96 -0.81 -10.61 -6.80
C VAL A 96 -0.47 -11.70 -5.79
N ILE A 97 -1.28 -11.77 -4.73
CA ILE A 97 -1.06 -12.64 -3.57
C ILE A 97 -1.98 -13.87 -3.57
N ARG A 98 -2.54 -14.23 -4.74
CA ARG A 98 -3.29 -15.47 -4.97
C ARG A 98 -2.92 -16.11 -6.29
N ALA A 99 -2.76 -17.42 -6.30
CA ALA A 99 -2.61 -18.19 -7.53
C ALA A 99 -3.94 -18.41 -8.27
N GLY A 100 -5.06 -18.48 -7.52
CA GLY A 100 -6.39 -18.80 -8.03
C GLY A 100 -7.28 -17.62 -8.41
N LYS A 101 -8.59 -17.89 -8.43
CA LYS A 101 -9.65 -16.88 -8.57
C LYS A 101 -9.80 -16.06 -7.26
N ARG A 102 -10.47 -14.90 -7.34
CA ARG A 102 -10.56 -13.94 -6.22
C ARG A 102 -11.17 -14.52 -4.93
N LEU A 103 -12.14 -15.42 -5.03
CA LEU A 103 -12.87 -16.00 -3.89
C LEU A 103 -12.32 -17.36 -3.44
N ASP A 104 -11.17 -17.77 -3.97
CA ASP A 104 -10.55 -19.04 -3.62
C ASP A 104 -9.42 -18.80 -2.61
N ASP A 105 -9.80 -18.83 -1.33
CA ASP A 105 -8.88 -18.61 -0.22
C ASP A 105 -7.83 -19.73 -0.09
N SER A 106 -8.11 -20.92 -0.63
CA SER A 106 -7.17 -22.06 -0.61
C SER A 106 -5.93 -21.83 -1.49
N LEU A 107 -6.02 -20.88 -2.43
CA LEU A 107 -4.96 -20.53 -3.36
C LEU A 107 -4.28 -19.20 -3.04
N ARG A 108 -4.31 -18.78 -1.77
CA ARG A 108 -3.59 -17.61 -1.29
C ARG A 108 -2.14 -17.96 -0.97
N LEU A 109 -1.22 -17.06 -1.33
CA LEU A 109 0.20 -17.30 -1.12
C LEU A 109 0.50 -17.48 0.37
N PRO A 110 1.45 -18.38 0.72
CA PRO A 110 1.81 -18.61 2.11
C PRO A 110 2.15 -17.30 2.83
N ASN A 111 1.65 -17.15 4.06
CA ASN A 111 1.84 -15.98 4.92
C ASN A 111 1.26 -14.65 4.40
N ALA A 112 0.53 -14.62 3.28
CA ALA A 112 -0.14 -13.42 2.82
C ALA A 112 -1.34 -13.07 3.73
N PRO A 113 -1.56 -11.78 4.06
CA PRO A 113 -2.73 -11.34 4.84
C PRO A 113 -4.01 -11.65 4.08
N SER A 114 -5.11 -11.97 4.78
CA SER A 114 -6.43 -12.23 4.18
C SER A 114 -6.97 -11.03 3.39
N LEU A 115 -8.09 -11.22 2.66
CA LEU A 115 -8.79 -10.10 2.03
C LEU A 115 -9.16 -9.03 3.08
N ASP A 116 -9.70 -9.44 4.21
CA ASP A 116 -10.17 -8.53 5.26
C ASP A 116 -9.04 -7.87 6.07
N ASP A 117 -7.91 -8.54 6.20
CA ASP A 117 -6.74 -8.03 6.93
C ASP A 117 -5.75 -7.27 6.06
N GLY A 118 -5.92 -7.29 4.74
CA GLY A 118 -5.03 -6.63 3.80
C GLY A 118 -5.02 -5.10 3.98
N PRO A 119 -3.84 -4.46 3.95
CA PRO A 119 -3.74 -3.02 4.10
C PRO A 119 -4.43 -2.31 2.92
N SER A 120 -5.24 -1.31 3.24
CA SER A 120 -6.14 -0.65 2.31
C SER A 120 -6.12 0.87 2.50
N ILE A 121 -6.44 1.60 1.45
CA ILE A 121 -6.56 3.06 1.43
C ILE A 121 -7.90 3.46 0.79
N CYS A 122 -8.46 4.58 1.22
CA CYS A 122 -9.66 5.15 0.60
C CYS A 122 -9.29 5.93 -0.67
N LEU A 123 -9.87 5.56 -1.80
CA LEU A 123 -9.69 6.23 -3.09
C LEU A 123 -11.06 6.56 -3.69
N ASP A 124 -11.19 7.71 -4.35
CA ASP A 124 -12.34 7.95 -5.22
C ASP A 124 -12.29 7.09 -6.49
N ASP A 125 -13.36 7.05 -7.28
CA ASP A 125 -13.44 6.21 -8.49
C ASP A 125 -12.34 6.53 -9.52
N THR A 126 -11.94 7.80 -9.65
CA THR A 126 -10.89 8.21 -10.60
C THR A 126 -9.52 7.76 -10.11
N GLU A 127 -9.22 7.99 -8.84
CA GLU A 127 -8.01 7.54 -8.16
C GLU A 127 -7.88 6.01 -8.21
N HIS A 128 -8.94 5.29 -7.86
CA HIS A 128 -9.00 3.83 -7.85
C HIS A 128 -8.68 3.23 -9.23
N ASN A 129 -9.34 3.74 -10.28
CA ASN A 129 -9.08 3.32 -11.65
C ASN A 129 -7.66 3.67 -12.11
N SER A 130 -7.13 4.82 -11.65
CA SER A 130 -5.77 5.26 -11.96
C SER A 130 -4.71 4.39 -11.30
N VAL A 131 -4.92 3.96 -10.05
CA VAL A 131 -4.01 3.02 -9.37
C VAL A 131 -4.00 1.68 -10.10
N HIS A 132 -5.17 1.10 -10.40
CA HIS A 132 -5.24 -0.16 -11.15
C HIS A 132 -4.51 -0.07 -12.50
N ARG A 133 -4.79 0.95 -13.31
CA ARG A 133 -4.13 1.12 -14.61
C ARG A 133 -2.61 1.13 -14.50
N GLN A 134 -2.06 1.79 -13.48
CA GLN A 134 -0.63 1.93 -13.29
C GLN A 134 0.00 0.67 -12.72
N MET A 135 -0.58 0.12 -11.65
CA MET A 135 -0.08 -1.07 -11.00
C MET A 135 -0.17 -2.29 -11.91
N ASP A 136 -1.29 -2.51 -12.58
CA ASP A 136 -1.48 -3.71 -13.39
C ASP A 136 -0.52 -3.77 -14.57
N ALA A 137 -0.23 -2.62 -15.19
CA ALA A 137 0.76 -2.53 -16.26
C ALA A 137 2.19 -2.75 -15.72
N ALA A 138 2.55 -2.10 -14.61
CA ALA A 138 3.88 -2.20 -14.03
C ALA A 138 4.17 -3.61 -13.49
N VAL A 139 3.23 -4.21 -12.76
CA VAL A 139 3.32 -5.58 -12.25
C VAL A 139 3.42 -6.58 -13.39
N LYS A 140 2.64 -6.41 -14.46
CA LYS A 140 2.76 -7.26 -15.66
C LYS A 140 4.15 -7.19 -16.29
N ASN A 141 4.76 -6.00 -16.31
CA ASN A 141 6.10 -5.79 -16.89
C ASN A 141 7.24 -6.36 -16.04
N LEU A 142 7.02 -6.63 -14.74
CA LEU A 142 8.00 -7.38 -13.93
C LEU A 142 8.19 -8.81 -14.45
N GLY A 143 7.16 -9.37 -15.10
CA GLY A 143 7.21 -10.71 -15.65
C GLY A 143 7.17 -11.81 -14.59
N PRO A 144 7.58 -13.04 -14.95
CA PRO A 144 7.44 -14.19 -14.07
C PRO A 144 8.20 -14.02 -12.75
N ASP A 145 9.37 -13.38 -12.74
CA ASP A 145 10.22 -13.30 -11.55
C ASP A 145 9.85 -12.14 -10.60
N ALA A 146 8.62 -11.61 -10.73
CA ALA A 146 8.10 -10.59 -9.83
C ALA A 146 8.15 -11.03 -8.36
N THR A 147 8.67 -10.14 -7.52
CA THR A 147 8.75 -10.30 -6.07
C THR A 147 7.78 -9.37 -5.35
N LEU A 148 7.45 -9.69 -4.10
CA LEU A 148 6.56 -8.86 -3.29
C LEU A 148 7.12 -7.47 -3.05
N GLY A 149 8.42 -7.34 -2.79
CA GLY A 149 9.11 -6.05 -2.58
C GLY A 149 8.92 -5.11 -3.77
N GLN A 150 9.13 -5.62 -4.99
CA GLN A 150 8.90 -4.85 -6.22
C GLN A 150 7.44 -4.40 -6.36
N VAL A 151 6.48 -5.26 -6.02
CA VAL A 151 5.06 -4.87 -6.08
C VAL A 151 4.71 -3.83 -5.02
N LYS A 152 5.26 -3.92 -3.82
CA LYS A 152 5.08 -2.89 -2.77
C LYS A 152 5.57 -1.53 -3.25
N ASP A 153 6.76 -1.46 -3.86
CA ASP A 153 7.31 -0.21 -4.37
C ASP A 153 6.46 0.37 -5.51
N ILE A 154 5.97 -0.47 -6.43
CA ILE A 154 5.02 -0.07 -7.48
C ILE A 154 3.72 0.47 -6.88
N ALA A 155 3.18 -0.21 -5.86
CA ALA A 155 1.95 0.21 -5.19
C ALA A 155 2.10 1.59 -4.53
N MET A 156 3.20 1.80 -3.80
CA MET A 156 3.49 3.06 -3.12
C MET A 156 3.72 4.20 -4.12
N ALA A 157 4.43 3.95 -5.22
CA ALA A 157 4.59 4.93 -6.28
C ALA A 157 3.25 5.31 -6.93
N ALA A 158 2.38 4.33 -7.19
CA ALA A 158 1.06 4.56 -7.77
C ALA A 158 0.17 5.40 -6.84
N ILE A 159 0.14 5.05 -5.54
CA ILE A 159 -0.63 5.78 -4.53
C ILE A 159 -0.10 7.21 -4.36
N LYS A 160 1.22 7.40 -4.23
CA LYS A 160 1.84 8.74 -4.12
C LYS A 160 1.44 9.65 -5.28
N LYS A 161 1.31 9.09 -6.48
CA LYS A 161 0.95 9.86 -7.68
C LYS A 161 -0.53 10.23 -7.73
N VAL A 162 -1.43 9.37 -7.27
CA VAL A 162 -2.87 9.68 -7.27
C VAL A 162 -3.29 10.51 -6.06
N LYS A 163 -2.55 10.39 -4.95
CA LYS A 163 -2.76 11.12 -3.69
C LYS A 163 -1.50 11.88 -3.27
N PRO A 164 -1.03 12.87 -4.05
CA PRO A 164 0.15 13.67 -3.69
C PRO A 164 -0.05 14.43 -2.38
N GLU A 165 -1.28 14.77 -2.00
CA GLU A 165 -1.61 15.39 -0.73
C GLU A 165 -1.30 14.50 0.49
N CYS A 166 -1.10 13.20 0.28
CA CYS A 166 -0.76 12.24 1.32
C CYS A 166 0.75 12.02 1.50
N GLU A 167 1.60 12.80 0.83
CA GLU A 167 3.06 12.62 0.86
C GLU A 167 3.62 12.54 2.29
N GLY A 168 3.13 13.38 3.21
CA GLY A 168 3.55 13.38 4.62
C GLY A 168 3.17 12.14 5.43
N LYS A 169 2.36 11.22 4.88
CA LYS A 169 1.93 9.96 5.51
C LYS A 169 2.41 8.72 4.74
N MET A 170 3.17 8.89 3.66
CA MET A 170 3.60 7.77 2.81
C MET A 170 4.52 6.80 3.54
N ASP A 171 5.34 7.29 4.48
CA ASP A 171 6.22 6.44 5.27
C ASP A 171 5.43 5.56 6.26
N ASP A 172 4.39 6.13 6.89
CA ASP A 172 3.47 5.36 7.76
C ASP A 172 2.70 4.31 6.95
N LEU A 173 2.23 4.68 5.76
CA LEU A 173 1.56 3.78 4.83
C LEU A 173 2.48 2.62 4.44
N LYS A 174 3.72 2.92 4.06
CA LYS A 174 4.74 1.92 3.72
C LYS A 174 5.02 1.01 4.90
N SER A 175 5.19 1.57 6.10
CA SER A 175 5.41 0.80 7.34
C SER A 175 4.27 -0.17 7.63
N GLN A 176 3.01 0.25 7.46
CA GLN A 176 1.85 -0.63 7.66
C GLN A 176 1.80 -1.75 6.61
N VAL A 177 2.14 -1.45 5.35
CA VAL A 177 2.26 -2.46 4.30
C VAL A 177 3.37 -3.45 4.62
N ASP A 178 4.55 -2.97 5.01
CA ASP A 178 5.69 -3.83 5.34
C ASP A 178 5.37 -4.76 6.51
N LYS A 179 4.75 -4.23 7.57
CA LYS A 179 4.31 -5.03 8.71
C LYS A 179 3.25 -6.08 8.34
N ALA A 180 2.30 -5.73 7.47
CA ALA A 180 1.25 -6.67 7.05
C ALA A 180 1.82 -7.86 6.25
N PHE A 181 2.94 -7.67 5.58
CA PHE A 181 3.59 -8.65 4.71
C PHE A 181 4.92 -9.19 5.26
N GLU A 182 5.29 -8.84 6.49
CA GLU A 182 6.57 -9.19 7.11
C GLU A 182 6.87 -10.70 7.05
N LYS A 183 5.86 -11.52 7.34
CA LYS A 183 5.99 -13.00 7.33
C LYS A 183 6.15 -13.60 5.93
N MET A 184 5.70 -12.89 4.90
CA MET A 184 5.86 -13.33 3.52
C MET A 184 7.28 -13.03 3.04
N GLY A 185 7.84 -11.88 3.44
CA GLY A 185 9.17 -11.44 3.02
C GLY A 185 9.17 -10.80 1.64
N ASP A 186 10.11 -9.87 1.40
CA ASP A 186 10.13 -9.09 0.16
C ASP A 186 10.54 -9.89 -1.07
N ASP A 187 11.37 -10.92 -0.89
CA ASP A 187 11.81 -11.83 -1.96
C ASP A 187 10.75 -12.87 -2.36
N ALA A 188 9.60 -12.90 -1.68
CA ALA A 188 8.56 -13.88 -1.97
C ALA A 188 8.09 -13.75 -3.43
N PRO A 189 8.03 -14.86 -4.18
CA PRO A 189 7.54 -14.82 -5.54
C PRO A 189 6.04 -14.52 -5.53
N VAL A 190 5.61 -13.65 -6.44
CA VAL A 190 4.21 -13.25 -6.55
C VAL A 190 3.67 -13.42 -7.96
N ARG A 191 2.37 -13.27 -8.11
CA ARG A 191 1.70 -13.33 -9.41
C ARG A 191 1.77 -11.98 -10.11
N HIS A 192 2.08 -12.02 -11.40
CA HIS A 192 2.25 -10.82 -12.22
C HIS A 192 1.11 -10.57 -13.23
N GLN A 193 0.09 -11.43 -13.28
CA GLN A 193 -1.02 -11.33 -14.24
C GLN A 193 -2.38 -11.52 -13.55
N LYS A 194 -3.42 -10.84 -14.05
CA LYS A 194 -4.80 -10.97 -13.53
C LYS A 194 -5.51 -12.28 -13.93
N SER A 195 -5.05 -12.95 -14.97
CA SER A 195 -5.57 -14.27 -15.36
C SER A 195 -5.02 -15.34 -14.43
N PRO A 196 -5.84 -16.31 -13.96
CA PRO A 196 -5.35 -17.41 -13.14
C PRO A 196 -4.15 -18.09 -13.80
N LEU A 197 -3.22 -18.60 -13.00
CA LEU A 197 -1.99 -19.17 -13.54
C LEU A 197 -2.33 -20.45 -14.33
N PRO A 198 -1.96 -20.55 -15.61
CA PRO A 198 -2.42 -21.62 -16.49
C PRO A 198 -1.66 -22.95 -16.34
N ASN A 199 -0.58 -23.02 -15.54
CA ASN A 199 0.22 -24.22 -15.45
C ASN A 199 0.82 -24.49 -14.06
N GLN A 200 1.08 -25.78 -13.80
CA GLN A 200 1.56 -26.27 -12.51
C GLN A 200 2.92 -25.70 -12.11
N ASN A 201 3.83 -25.50 -13.09
CA ASN A 201 5.15 -24.93 -12.83
C ASN A 201 5.08 -23.54 -12.19
N GLN A 202 4.08 -22.73 -12.56
CA GLN A 202 3.88 -21.41 -11.96
C GLN A 202 3.27 -21.49 -10.56
N ILE A 203 2.44 -22.50 -10.29
CA ILE A 203 1.90 -22.77 -8.94
C ILE A 203 3.03 -23.25 -8.04
N ASP A 204 3.81 -24.25 -8.46
CA ASP A 204 4.95 -24.79 -7.70
C ASP A 204 6.01 -23.72 -7.39
N ARG A 205 6.20 -22.75 -8.28
CA ARG A 205 7.09 -21.61 -8.00
C ARG A 205 6.57 -20.76 -6.84
N LEU A 206 5.26 -20.55 -6.76
CA LEU A 206 4.64 -19.68 -5.78
C LEU A 206 4.47 -20.34 -4.40
N PHE A 207 4.32 -21.67 -4.38
CA PHE A 207 4.06 -22.44 -3.16
C PHE A 207 5.23 -23.35 -2.74
N GLY A 208 6.27 -23.47 -3.56
CA GLY A 208 7.29 -24.51 -3.43
C GLY A 208 6.90 -25.79 -4.19
N ARG A 209 7.90 -26.61 -4.57
CA ARG A 209 7.67 -27.89 -5.25
C ARG A 209 6.77 -28.81 -4.40
N GLY A 210 5.75 -29.40 -5.04
CA GLY A 210 4.98 -30.51 -4.47
C GLY A 210 3.60 -30.15 -3.89
N ILE A 211 3.09 -28.93 -4.10
CA ILE A 211 1.70 -28.57 -3.74
C ILE A 211 0.71 -28.89 -4.88
N GLY A 212 1.21 -29.14 -6.09
CA GLY A 212 0.43 -29.41 -7.29
C GLY A 212 -0.37 -30.69 -7.35
N ASP A 213 0.03 -31.72 -6.61
CA ASP A 213 -0.54 -33.05 -6.75
C ASP A 213 -1.95 -33.19 -6.13
N GLY A 214 -2.56 -32.09 -5.67
CA GLY A 214 -3.87 -32.09 -4.99
C GLY A 214 -4.83 -30.97 -5.41
N LEU A 215 -4.58 -30.28 -6.53
CA LEU A 215 -5.45 -29.20 -7.04
C LEU A 215 -6.26 -29.58 -8.30
N GLU A 216 -6.42 -30.89 -8.58
CA GLU A 216 -7.32 -31.40 -9.64
C GLU A 216 -8.82 -31.31 -9.26
#